data_AF-A0A0Q8E1E6-F1
#
_entry.id   AF-A0A0Q8E1E6-F1
#
_cell.length_a   1.000
_cell.length_b   1.000
_cell.length_c   1.000
_cell.angle_alpha   90.00
_cell.angle_beta   90.00
_cell.angle_gamma   90.00
#
_symmetry.space_group_name_H-M   'P 1'
#
loop_
_entity.id
_entity.type
_entity.pdbx_description
1 polymer ?
#
loop_
_entity_poly.entity_id
_entity_poly.type
_entity_poly.pdbx_seq_one_letter_code
_entity_poly.pdbx_strand_id
1 'polypeptide(L)'
;MSVDGISSAFGEDIWTDLAVKKIRALEGPAVVTDVRLLEEAKALRAEGLTIIYLSREGIPERDDRGGEHLGPDAADVRLHNGGSLEEFWAQVDALASRLAAR
;
A
#
# COMPACT_ATOMS: atom_id res chain seq x y z
N MET A 1 4.47 -20.51 12.96
CA MET A 1 5.02 -19.25 13.50
C MET A 1 4.02 -18.16 13.16
N SER A 2 3.47 -17.42 14.14
CA SER A 2 2.48 -16.35 13.92
C SER A 2 3.18 -15.04 13.53
N VAL A 3 2.42 -14.06 13.02
CA VAL A 3 2.91 -12.68 12.78
C VAL A 3 3.55 -12.13 14.05
N ASP A 4 2.85 -12.21 15.18
CA ASP A 4 3.34 -11.73 16.48
C ASP A 4 4.63 -12.43 16.91
N GLY A 5 4.77 -13.72 16.59
CA GLY A 5 5.98 -14.49 16.90
C GLY A 5 7.19 -14.05 16.08
N ILE A 6 6.99 -13.62 14.83
CA ILE A 6 8.06 -13.07 13.98
C ILE A 6 8.41 -11.66 14.44
N SER A 7 7.42 -10.80 14.67
CA SER A 7 7.64 -9.44 15.15
C SER A 7 8.35 -9.41 16.51
N SER A 8 8.00 -10.31 17.43
CA SER A 8 8.70 -10.42 18.73
C SER A 8 10.16 -10.84 18.59
N ALA A 9 10.50 -11.64 17.57
CA ALA A 9 11.84 -12.16 17.39
C ALA A 9 12.76 -11.22 16.60
N PHE A 10 12.21 -10.41 15.68
CA PHE A 10 12.98 -9.62 14.71
C PHE A 10 12.66 -8.12 14.73
N GLY A 11 11.72 -7.68 15.56
CA GLY A 11 11.23 -6.30 15.61
C GLY A 11 9.88 -6.14 14.91
N GLU A 12 9.08 -5.17 15.37
CA GLU A 12 7.74 -4.90 14.83
C GLU A 12 7.79 -4.48 13.35
N ASP A 13 8.84 -3.76 12.95
CA ASP A 13 9.01 -3.21 11.60
C ASP A 13 9.72 -4.15 10.62
N ILE A 14 9.99 -5.40 11.00
CA ILE A 14 10.83 -6.32 10.20
C ILE A 14 10.37 -6.45 8.74
N TRP A 15 9.06 -6.47 8.50
CA TRP A 15 8.50 -6.61 7.15
C TRP A 15 8.76 -5.36 6.31
N THR A 16 8.56 -4.19 6.91
CA THR A 16 8.79 -2.89 6.29
C THR A 16 10.28 -2.70 6.01
N ASP A 17 11.15 -3.02 6.97
CA ASP A 17 12.60 -2.95 6.81
C ASP A 17 13.09 -3.82 5.64
N LEU A 18 12.57 -5.05 5.54
CA LEU A 18 12.90 -5.95 4.43
C LEU A 18 12.37 -5.43 3.09
N ALA A 19 11.18 -4.82 3.06
CA ALA A 19 10.63 -4.21 1.86
C ALA A 19 11.47 -3.00 1.41
N VAL A 20 11.79 -2.09 2.33
CA VAL A 20 12.64 -0.91 2.07
C VAL A 20 14.01 -1.31 1.56
N LYS A 21 14.65 -2.32 2.18
CA LYS A 21 15.93 -2.84 1.72
C LYS A 21 15.86 -3.34 0.27
N LYS A 22 14.77 -4.01 -0.11
CA LYS A 22 14.57 -4.47 -1.50
C LYS A 22 14.33 -3.30 -2.45
N ILE A 23 13.49 -2.34 -2.07
CA ILE A 23 13.21 -1.14 -2.87
C ILE A 23 14.50 -0.40 -3.21
N ARG A 24 15.34 -0.13 -2.20
CA ARG A 24 16.62 0.58 -2.36
C ARG A 24 17.63 -0.17 -3.25
N ALA A 25 17.45 -1.47 -3.46
CA ALA A 25 18.32 -2.29 -4.30
C ALA A 25 17.79 -2.45 -5.73
N LEU A 26 16.59 -1.97 -6.05
CA LEU A 26 16.01 -2.06 -7.39
C LEU A 26 16.45 -0.89 -8.26
N GLU A 27 16.74 -1.18 -9.53
CA GLU A 27 16.84 -0.16 -10.58
C GLU A 27 15.49 -0.12 -11.31
N GLY A 28 14.64 0.85 -10.96
CA GLY A 28 13.33 1.05 -11.61
C GLY A 28 12.15 1.14 -10.64
N PRO A 29 10.91 1.17 -11.16
CA PRO A 29 9.72 1.31 -10.34
C PRO A 29 9.48 0.09 -9.45
N ALA A 30 9.11 0.33 -8.20
CA ALA A 30 8.73 -0.69 -7.24
C ALA A 30 7.24 -0.60 -6.92
N VAL A 31 6.59 -1.76 -6.78
CA VAL A 31 5.21 -1.88 -6.30
C VAL A 31 5.22 -2.75 -5.06
N VAL A 32 4.69 -2.20 -3.96
CA VAL A 32 4.45 -2.94 -2.72
C VAL A 32 2.95 -3.13 -2.56
N THR A 33 2.54 -4.38 -2.46
CA THR A 33 1.15 -4.78 -2.22
C THR A 33 0.99 -5.26 -0.78
N ASP A 34 -0.26 -5.32 -0.30
CA ASP A 34 -0.59 -5.82 1.04
C ASP A 34 -0.03 -4.96 2.19
N VAL A 35 -0.02 -3.63 2.00
CA VAL A 35 0.24 -2.66 3.07
C VAL A 35 -1.00 -2.57 3.95
N ARG A 36 -0.88 -2.89 5.24
CA ARG A 36 -2.02 -3.02 6.15
C ARG A 36 -1.99 -2.03 7.31
N LEU A 37 -0.80 -1.56 7.68
CA LEU A 37 -0.62 -0.72 8.85
C LEU A 37 -0.29 0.71 8.44
N LEU A 38 -0.73 1.67 9.26
CA LEU A 38 -0.42 3.08 9.03
C LEU A 38 1.09 3.37 9.06
N GLU A 39 1.83 2.72 9.96
CA GLU A 39 3.29 2.88 10.05
C GLU A 39 4.03 2.33 8.83
N GLU A 40 3.58 1.20 8.27
CA GLU A 40 4.11 0.68 7.00
C GLU A 40 3.94 1.72 5.88
N ALA A 41 2.75 2.31 5.75
CA ALA A 41 2.49 3.33 4.74
C ALA A 41 3.33 4.60 4.95
N LYS A 42 3.57 5.02 6.21
CA LYS A 42 4.46 6.14 6.53
C LYS A 42 5.90 5.85 6.12
N ALA A 43 6.41 4.67 6.45
CA ALA A 43 7.77 4.27 6.10
C ALA A 43 7.96 4.15 4.58
N LEU A 44 7.01 3.54 3.86
CA LEU A 44 7.06 3.46 2.40
C LEU A 44 6.98 4.83 1.74
N ARG A 45 6.17 5.75 2.28
CA ARG A 45 6.10 7.14 1.80
C ARG A 45 7.44 7.86 2.00
N ALA A 46 8.17 7.58 3.08
CA ALA A 46 9.51 8.15 3.31
C ALA A 46 10.55 7.69 2.27
N GLU A 47 10.34 6.52 1.65
CA GLU A 47 11.13 6.05 0.51
C GLU A 47 10.66 6.61 -0.85
N GLY A 48 9.72 7.55 -0.84
CA GLY A 48 9.19 8.21 -2.05
C GLY A 48 8.07 7.45 -2.76
N LEU A 49 7.53 6.38 -2.16
CA LEU A 49 6.37 5.68 -2.73
C LEU A 49 5.09 6.50 -2.56
N THR A 50 4.15 6.29 -3.49
CA THR A 50 2.79 6.83 -3.43
C THR A 50 1.84 5.75 -2.89
N ILE A 51 1.07 6.07 -1.85
CA ILE A 51 0.10 5.16 -1.23
C ILE A 51 -1.21 5.21 -2.02
N ILE A 52 -1.60 4.07 -2.59
CA ILE A 52 -2.81 3.92 -3.39
C ILE A 52 -3.80 3.05 -2.62
N TYR A 53 -5.01 3.57 -2.42
CA TYR A 53 -6.11 2.83 -1.82
C TYR A 53 -7.14 2.45 -2.87
N LEU A 54 -7.55 1.18 -2.88
CA LEU A 54 -8.57 0.66 -3.77
C LEU A 54 -9.86 0.48 -3.00
N SER A 55 -10.91 1.21 -3.37
CA SER A 55 -12.24 1.06 -2.78
C SER A 55 -13.18 0.29 -3.71
N ARG A 56 -14.14 -0.45 -3.14
CA ARG A 56 -15.23 -1.10 -3.87
C ARG A 56 -16.53 -0.85 -3.14
N GLU A 57 -17.53 -0.31 -3.86
CA GLU A 57 -18.83 -0.02 -3.27
C GLU A 57 -19.47 -1.31 -2.71
N GLY A 58 -20.10 -1.19 -1.54
CA GLY A 58 -20.77 -2.31 -0.86
C GLY A 58 -19.84 -3.34 -0.21
N ILE A 59 -18.51 -3.18 -0.31
CA ILE A 59 -17.54 -4.01 0.40
C ILE A 59 -17.00 -3.21 1.59
N PRO A 60 -17.34 -3.58 2.83
CA PRO A 60 -16.85 -2.88 4.00
C PRO A 60 -15.35 -3.06 4.15
N GLU A 61 -14.70 -2.04 4.70
CA GLU A 61 -13.29 -2.07 5.02
C GLU A 61 -13.03 -3.15 6.06
N ARG A 62 -11.99 -3.96 5.83
CA ARG A 62 -11.63 -5.02 6.75
C ARG A 62 -10.72 -4.45 7.83
N ASP A 63 -11.32 -4.02 8.93
CA ASP A 63 -10.58 -3.61 10.13
C ASP A 63 -10.40 -4.80 11.08
N ASP A 64 -9.32 -5.57 10.89
CA ASP A 64 -8.97 -6.70 11.75
C ASP A 64 -8.01 -6.35 12.90
N ARG A 65 -7.54 -5.09 12.98
CA ARG A 65 -6.58 -4.62 14.00
C ARG A 65 -6.96 -3.31 14.72
N GLY A 66 -8.14 -2.77 14.50
CA GLY A 66 -8.57 -1.47 15.03
C GLY A 66 -7.89 -0.29 14.33
N GLY A 67 -7.82 0.86 15.01
CA GLY A 67 -7.33 2.14 14.46
C GLY A 67 -5.88 2.20 13.95
N GLU A 68 -5.15 1.07 14.00
CA GLU A 68 -3.82 0.91 13.39
C GLU A 68 -3.90 0.49 11.91
N HIS A 69 -5.07 0.05 11.44
CA HIS A 69 -5.30 -0.37 10.07
C HIS A 69 -5.24 0.81 9.08
N LEU A 70 -4.71 0.56 7.89
CA LEU A 70 -4.60 1.54 6.82
C LEU A 70 -5.98 1.86 6.22
N GLY A 71 -6.58 2.97 6.65
CA GLY A 71 -7.81 3.49 6.07
C GLY A 71 -7.60 4.33 4.80
N PRO A 72 -8.69 4.69 4.10
CA PRO A 72 -8.64 5.49 2.87
C PRO A 72 -8.05 6.90 3.09
N ASP A 73 -8.11 7.43 4.32
CA ASP A 73 -7.57 8.73 4.70
C ASP A 73 -6.04 8.77 4.72
N ALA A 74 -5.39 7.61 4.81
CA ALA A 74 -3.94 7.50 4.74
C ALA A 74 -3.41 7.45 3.29
N ALA A 75 -4.30 7.42 2.29
CA ALA A 75 -3.95 7.27 0.88
C ALA A 75 -3.65 8.61 0.20
N ASP A 76 -2.61 8.62 -0.64
CA ASP A 76 -2.32 9.77 -1.50
C ASP A 76 -3.23 9.77 -2.74
N VAL A 77 -3.67 8.58 -3.16
CA VAL A 77 -4.58 8.37 -4.30
C VAL A 77 -5.61 7.31 -3.95
N ARG A 78 -6.86 7.53 -4.35
CA ARG A 78 -7.94 6.54 -4.25
C ARG A 78 -8.38 6.13 -5.64
N LEU A 79 -8.42 4.84 -5.91
CA LEU A 79 -9.05 4.28 -7.11
C LEU A 79 -10.35 3.60 -6.70
N HIS A 80 -11.39 3.77 -7.52
CA HIS A 80 -12.71 3.24 -7.23
C HIS A 80 -13.06 2.11 -8.21
N ASN A 81 -13.28 0.91 -7.65
CA ASN A 81 -13.72 -0.28 -8.34
C ASN A 81 -15.23 -0.50 -8.13
N GLY A 82 -16.04 0.39 -8.69
CA GLY A 82 -17.51 0.28 -8.68
C GLY A 82 -18.15 0.16 -10.07
N GLY A 83 -17.36 0.37 -11.13
CA GLY A 83 -17.81 0.37 -12.52
C GLY A 83 -17.42 -0.90 -13.30
N SER A 84 -17.24 -0.75 -14.61
CA SER A 84 -16.71 -1.80 -15.47
C SER A 84 -15.21 -2.02 -15.26
N LEU A 85 -14.70 -3.16 -15.72
CA LEU A 85 -13.27 -3.46 -15.66
C LEU A 85 -12.47 -2.46 -16.51
N GLU A 86 -13.01 -2.05 -17.65
CA GLU A 86 -12.43 -1.04 -18.55
C GLU A 86 -12.34 0.32 -17.87
N GLU A 87 -13.37 0.74 -17.14
CA GLU A 87 -13.37 1.99 -16.38
C GLU A 87 -12.32 1.96 -15.26
N PHE A 88 -12.14 0.81 -14.61
CA PHE A 88 -11.10 0.64 -13.59
C PHE A 88 -9.70 0.68 -14.21
N TRP A 89 -9.46 0.00 -15.35
CA TRP A 89 -8.18 0.06 -16.05
C TRP A 89 -7.86 1.46 -16.56
N ALA A 90 -8.84 2.22 -17.06
CA ALA A 90 -8.64 3.61 -17.46
C ALA A 90 -8.14 4.48 -16.28
N GLN A 91 -8.63 4.25 -15.06
CA GLN A 91 -8.13 4.92 -13.87
C GLN A 91 -6.68 4.54 -13.54
N VAL A 92 -6.35 3.24 -13.63
CA VAL A 92 -4.99 2.72 -13.40
C VAL A 92 -4.00 3.31 -14.41
N ASP A 93 -4.35 3.31 -15.70
CA ASP A 93 -3.50 3.83 -16.77
C ASP A 93 -3.25 5.34 -16.63
N ALA A 94 -4.29 6.11 -16.29
CA ALA A 94 -4.17 7.53 -16.00
C ALA A 94 -3.24 7.80 -14.81
N LEU A 95 -3.35 6.99 -13.75
CA LEU A 95 -2.46 7.08 -12.59
C LEU A 95 -1.01 6.73 -12.95
N ALA A 96 -0.80 5.60 -13.64
CA ALA A 96 0.52 5.16 -14.05
C ALA A 96 1.23 6.20 -14.93
N SER A 97 0.50 6.79 -15.88
CA SER A 97 1.00 7.86 -16.75
C SER A 97 1.42 9.10 -15.95
N ARG A 98 0.63 9.49 -14.94
CA ARG A 98 0.96 10.61 -14.05
C ARG A 98 2.19 10.33 -13.19
N LEU A 99 2.35 9.11 -12.70
CA LEU A 99 3.51 8.72 -11.89
C LEU A 99 4.78 8.63 -12.72
N ALA A 100 4.70 8.15 -13.97
CA ALA A 100 5.84 8.07 -14.88
C ALA A 100 6.33 9.45 -15.36
N ALA A 101 5.52 10.50 -15.22
CA ALA A 101 5.88 11.86 -15.59
C ALA A 101 6.57 12.66 -14.46
N ARG A 102 6.80 12.04 -13.30
CA ARG A 102 7.54 12.62 -12.16
C ARG A 102 9.02 12.33 -12.26
#